data_AF-A0AAV0LXU1-F1
#
_entry.id   AF-A0AAV0LXU1-F1
#
_cell.length_a   1.000
_cell.length_b   1.000
_cell.length_c   1.000
_cell.angle_alpha   90.00
_cell.angle_beta   90.00
_cell.angle_gamma   90.00
#
_symmetry.space_group_name_H-M   'P 1'
#
loop_
_entity.id
_entity.type
_entity.pdbx_description
1 polymer ?
#
loop_
_entity_poly.entity_id
_entity_poly.type
_entity_poly.pdbx_seq_one_letter_code
_entity_poly.pdbx_strand_id
1 'polypeptide(L)'
;MCKLAHLESLILSKNSLFGQVPACFGWLKNLRTLDLSHNKFHGVLPDSLMRLGQVLNLANNSIVGGIPTCIASLAELTHLNLSLNHLNYAISPRLIFSEKLLVLDLSFNNLLGPLPAKIAATTEKSGLVLLDLSHNRFTGSIPLKMTELKSLQALFLSHNLLTGEIPARVGNLTYLQVIDLSHNALSGSIPLTIVGCFQLLALVLNNNNLSGEIQPELDALDSLKILDISNNRISGEIPLTLAGCKSLEVVDFGSNNLSGNINDAITKWLNLKYISLSRNKFTGNLPSWLFSFQAIQMMDLSGNKFSGFIPDGNLNVSVDFNNASYNETRLPLESLEIQISVAVVGINELTFSYQLPSTVGIDLSDNLLRGEIPDTMFGLRGLEYLNLSYNSLDGEIPNLEKMWSLRALDLSHNALSGEIPQNISNLQDLAVLNLSFNSFSGSVPKNESYKRFPGAFAGNPHLCLEGEGCDDDAKQLAIPGRPFHETDDEGPILAWVFCLSAVVSCYSSLMVLFCSSKTRRYIFHTKGSCCVCK
;
A
#
# COMPACT_ATOMS: atom_id res chain seq x y z
N MET A 1 35.80 -4.82 -32.70
CA MET A 1 34.89 -5.91 -32.26
C MET A 1 34.24 -6.64 -33.44
N CYS A 2 33.68 -5.94 -34.43
CA CYS A 2 32.95 -6.58 -35.56
C CYS A 2 33.76 -7.44 -36.55
N LYS A 3 35.05 -7.70 -36.28
CA LYS A 3 35.89 -8.64 -37.07
C LYS A 3 36.03 -10.01 -36.39
N LEU A 4 35.49 -10.18 -35.18
CA LEU A 4 35.62 -11.40 -34.38
C LEU A 4 34.57 -12.43 -34.80
N ALA A 5 34.79 -13.10 -35.93
CA ALA A 5 33.82 -13.99 -36.57
C ALA A 5 33.38 -15.21 -35.71
N HIS A 6 34.19 -15.60 -34.72
CA HIS A 6 33.93 -16.74 -33.82
C HIS A 6 33.34 -16.34 -32.46
N LEU A 7 32.99 -15.06 -32.28
CA LEU A 7 32.49 -14.57 -30.99
C LEU A 7 31.10 -15.16 -30.69
N GLU A 8 30.99 -15.87 -29.57
CA GLU A 8 29.72 -16.49 -29.11
C GLU A 8 29.00 -15.68 -28.04
N SER A 9 29.75 -14.96 -27.21
CA SER A 9 29.20 -14.11 -26.16
C SER A 9 29.94 -12.78 -26.14
N LEU A 10 29.17 -11.69 -26.11
CA LEU A 10 29.64 -10.32 -25.99
C LEU A 10 28.93 -9.65 -24.81
N ILE A 11 29.63 -9.51 -23.70
CA ILE A 11 29.13 -8.88 -22.48
C ILE A 11 29.97 -7.62 -22.23
N LEU A 12 29.33 -6.46 -22.38
CA LEU A 12 29.91 -5.13 -22.14
C LEU A 12 29.05 -4.33 -21.13
N SER A 13 28.28 -5.02 -20.30
CA SER A 13 27.37 -4.39 -19.36
C SER A 13 28.07 -3.64 -18.23
N LYS A 14 27.36 -2.69 -17.60
CA LYS A 14 27.84 -1.88 -16.46
C LYS A 14 29.11 -1.08 -16.79
N ASN A 15 29.10 -0.41 -17.94
CA ASN A 15 30.17 0.47 -18.39
C ASN A 15 29.61 1.89 -18.63
N SER A 16 30.44 2.77 -19.20
CA SER A 16 30.01 4.11 -19.65
C SER A 16 30.11 4.25 -21.18
N LEU A 17 29.87 3.16 -21.91
CA LEU A 17 29.90 3.17 -23.37
C LEU A 17 28.76 4.02 -23.93
N PHE A 18 29.06 4.83 -24.94
CA PHE A 18 28.11 5.78 -25.54
C PHE A 18 28.12 5.65 -27.06
N GLY A 19 27.17 6.31 -27.72
CA GLY A 19 26.95 6.22 -29.17
C GLY A 19 25.77 5.30 -29.51
N GLN A 20 25.61 5.01 -30.79
CA GLN A 20 24.58 4.07 -31.25
C GLN A 20 25.08 2.63 -31.12
N VAL A 21 24.15 1.68 -30.94
CA VAL A 21 24.48 0.26 -30.97
C VAL A 21 25.03 -0.10 -32.35
N PRO A 22 26.27 -0.63 -32.46
CA PRO A 22 26.86 -0.95 -33.75
C PRO A 22 26.06 -1.99 -34.53
N ALA A 23 25.57 -1.60 -35.71
CA ALA A 23 24.81 -2.48 -36.61
C ALA A 23 25.54 -3.80 -36.94
N CYS A 24 26.87 -3.76 -36.98
CA CYS A 24 27.70 -4.91 -37.32
C CYS A 24 27.70 -6.05 -36.29
N PHE A 25 27.24 -5.83 -35.06
CA PHE A 25 27.04 -6.92 -34.10
C PHE A 25 26.04 -7.96 -34.62
N GLY A 26 25.03 -7.51 -35.37
CA GLY A 26 24.08 -8.38 -36.05
C GLY A 26 24.66 -9.27 -37.16
N TRP A 27 25.92 -9.07 -37.57
CA TRP A 27 26.55 -9.91 -38.59
C TRP A 27 27.48 -10.99 -38.00
N LEU A 28 27.63 -11.03 -36.68
CA LEU A 28 28.42 -12.05 -35.99
C LEU A 28 27.61 -13.35 -35.90
N LYS A 29 27.82 -14.25 -36.87
CA LYS A 29 27.01 -15.48 -37.06
C LYS A 29 26.95 -16.42 -35.86
N ASN A 30 28.00 -16.41 -35.03
CA ASN A 30 28.10 -17.30 -33.87
C ASN A 30 27.60 -16.64 -32.57
N LEU A 31 27.25 -15.35 -32.60
CA LEU A 31 26.93 -14.58 -31.40
C LEU A 31 25.57 -15.00 -30.84
N ARG A 32 25.60 -15.63 -29.67
CA ARG A 32 24.44 -16.13 -28.93
C ARG A 32 23.99 -15.18 -27.83
N THR A 33 24.94 -14.50 -27.19
CA THR A 33 24.65 -13.58 -26.09
C THR A 33 25.22 -12.21 -26.42
N LEU A 34 24.34 -11.21 -26.46
CA LEU A 34 24.73 -9.80 -26.50
C LEU A 34 24.14 -9.09 -25.29
N ASP A 35 24.99 -8.71 -24.35
CA ASP A 35 24.63 -7.90 -23.19
C ASP A 35 25.38 -6.57 -23.21
N LEU A 36 24.65 -5.49 -23.50
CA LEU A 36 25.14 -4.11 -23.49
C LEU A 36 24.44 -3.29 -22.39
N SER A 37 23.82 -3.95 -21.41
CA SER A 37 23.01 -3.27 -20.39
C SER A 37 23.81 -2.32 -19.49
N HIS A 38 23.15 -1.36 -18.85
CA HIS A 38 23.78 -0.40 -17.93
C HIS A 38 24.93 0.36 -18.62
N ASN A 39 24.61 1.08 -19.69
CA ASN A 39 25.51 1.92 -20.48
C ASN A 39 24.80 3.23 -20.87
N LYS A 40 25.35 3.96 -21.84
CA LYS A 40 24.80 5.21 -22.40
C LYS A 40 24.52 5.10 -23.90
N PHE A 41 24.21 3.89 -24.39
CA PHE A 41 23.86 3.70 -25.80
C PHE A 41 22.55 4.43 -26.11
N HIS A 42 22.48 5.09 -27.27
CA HIS A 42 21.32 5.89 -27.68
C HIS A 42 20.94 5.63 -29.13
N GLY A 43 19.87 6.28 -29.61
CA GLY A 43 19.36 6.10 -30.96
C GLY A 43 18.40 4.92 -31.07
N VAL A 44 18.07 4.52 -32.31
CA VAL A 44 17.11 3.45 -32.57
C VAL A 44 17.80 2.08 -32.61
N LEU A 45 17.04 1.01 -32.33
CA LEU A 45 17.50 -0.36 -32.51
C LEU A 45 17.82 -0.63 -34.00
N PRO A 46 19.07 -1.00 -34.36
CA PRO A 46 19.41 -1.36 -35.73
C PRO A 46 18.69 -2.66 -36.16
N ASP A 47 18.05 -2.64 -37.34
CA ASP A 47 17.41 -3.83 -37.92
C ASP A 47 18.39 -5.01 -38.13
N SER A 48 19.68 -4.73 -38.26
CA SER A 48 20.71 -5.76 -38.42
C SER A 48 20.89 -6.61 -37.16
N LEU A 49 20.62 -6.09 -35.96
CA LEU A 49 20.67 -6.85 -34.71
C LEU A 49 19.68 -8.03 -34.71
N MET A 50 18.73 -8.04 -35.65
CA MET A 50 17.72 -9.08 -35.82
C MET A 50 18.24 -10.33 -36.54
N ARG A 51 19.52 -10.65 -36.34
CA ARG A 51 20.20 -11.91 -36.71
C ARG A 51 21.00 -12.51 -35.56
N LEU A 52 20.91 -11.92 -34.36
CA LEU A 52 21.57 -12.36 -33.15
C LEU A 52 20.90 -13.61 -32.56
N GLY A 53 21.63 -14.35 -31.73
CA GLY A 53 21.15 -15.59 -31.11
C GLY A 53 20.29 -15.39 -29.86
N GLN A 54 20.50 -16.28 -28.89
CA GLN A 54 19.56 -16.61 -27.81
C GLN A 54 19.25 -15.48 -26.82
N VAL A 55 20.20 -14.59 -26.52
CA VAL A 55 20.05 -13.54 -25.48
C VAL A 55 20.40 -12.17 -26.04
N LEU A 56 19.45 -11.24 -25.95
CA LEU A 56 19.65 -9.82 -26.24
C LEU A 56 19.25 -8.98 -25.03
N ASN A 57 20.25 -8.40 -24.37
CA ASN A 57 20.05 -7.50 -23.23
C ASN A 57 20.61 -6.11 -23.54
N LEU A 58 19.72 -5.13 -23.62
CA LEU A 58 20.02 -3.71 -23.86
C LEU A 58 19.46 -2.82 -22.73
N ALA A 59 19.15 -3.42 -21.57
CA ALA A 59 18.51 -2.73 -20.46
C ALA A 59 19.32 -1.52 -19.96
N ASN A 60 18.66 -0.51 -19.39
CA ASN A 60 19.31 0.63 -18.75
C ASN A 60 20.30 1.35 -19.68
N ASN A 61 19.74 1.93 -20.75
CA ASN A 61 20.41 2.73 -21.77
C ASN A 61 19.50 3.91 -22.15
N SER A 62 19.77 4.59 -23.27
CA SER A 62 18.98 5.72 -23.78
C SER A 62 18.41 5.43 -25.18
N ILE A 63 18.03 4.19 -25.45
CA ILE A 63 17.49 3.75 -26.74
C ILE A 63 16.08 4.31 -26.94
N VAL A 64 15.78 4.82 -28.14
CA VAL A 64 14.52 5.48 -28.51
C VAL A 64 13.84 4.79 -29.70
N GLY A 65 12.60 5.18 -29.99
CA GLY A 65 11.85 4.69 -31.16
C GLY A 65 10.97 3.48 -30.82
N GLY A 66 10.73 2.63 -31.81
CA GLY A 66 9.90 1.44 -31.67
C GLY A 66 10.71 0.14 -31.67
N ILE A 67 10.06 -0.94 -31.27
CA ILE A 67 10.60 -2.30 -31.37
C ILE A 67 10.43 -2.78 -32.81
N PRO A 68 11.51 -3.05 -33.58
CA PRO A 68 11.40 -3.50 -34.95
C PRO A 68 10.70 -4.86 -35.04
N THR A 69 9.70 -5.02 -35.90
CA THR A 69 8.95 -6.29 -36.02
C THR A 69 9.81 -7.47 -36.43
N CYS A 70 10.94 -7.24 -37.08
CA CYS A 70 11.89 -8.28 -37.45
C CYS A 70 12.59 -8.93 -36.24
N ILE A 71 12.56 -8.33 -35.05
CA ILE A 71 13.08 -8.98 -33.83
C ILE A 71 12.36 -10.29 -33.52
N ALA A 72 11.08 -10.39 -33.90
CA ALA A 72 10.29 -11.61 -33.78
C ALA A 72 10.75 -12.74 -34.71
N SER A 73 11.57 -12.45 -35.74
CA SER A 73 12.15 -13.48 -36.63
C SER A 73 13.32 -14.24 -36.01
N LEU A 74 13.78 -13.83 -34.83
CA LEU A 74 14.84 -14.50 -34.09
C LEU A 74 14.32 -15.80 -33.48
N ALA A 75 14.36 -16.89 -34.26
CA ALA A 75 13.80 -18.18 -33.88
C ALA A 75 14.41 -18.77 -32.60
N GLU A 76 15.69 -18.46 -32.33
CA GLU A 76 16.44 -18.94 -31.17
C GLU A 76 16.36 -18.03 -29.94
N LEU A 77 15.71 -16.86 -30.03
CA LEU A 77 15.66 -15.89 -28.94
C LEU A 77 14.91 -16.47 -27.75
N THR A 78 15.61 -16.57 -26.62
CA THR A 78 15.05 -17.00 -25.33
C THR A 78 14.87 -15.83 -24.38
N HIS A 79 15.71 -14.79 -24.49
CA HIS A 79 15.73 -13.63 -23.59
C HIS A 79 15.78 -12.34 -24.39
N LEU A 80 14.76 -11.51 -24.22
CA LEU A 80 14.76 -10.13 -24.70
C LEU A 80 14.54 -9.19 -23.53
N ASN A 81 15.57 -8.40 -23.22
CA ASN A 81 15.48 -7.33 -22.24
C ASN A 81 15.82 -5.97 -22.89
N LEU A 82 14.80 -5.10 -22.97
CA LEU A 82 14.90 -3.73 -23.44
C LEU A 82 14.45 -2.72 -22.36
N SER A 83 14.42 -3.12 -21.09
CA SER A 83 13.89 -2.28 -20.01
C SER A 83 14.75 -1.05 -19.73
N LEU A 84 14.20 -0.08 -18.99
CA LEU A 84 14.91 1.15 -18.59
C LEU A 84 15.52 1.85 -19.81
N ASN A 85 14.68 2.16 -20.79
CA ASN A 85 15.04 2.88 -22.02
C ASN A 85 13.97 3.96 -22.32
N HIS A 86 13.96 4.49 -23.53
CA HIS A 86 13.04 5.54 -23.96
C HIS A 86 12.22 5.13 -25.20
N LEU A 87 11.94 3.83 -25.38
CA LEU A 87 11.09 3.33 -26.45
C LEU A 87 9.70 3.94 -26.32
N ASN A 88 9.15 4.51 -27.39
CA ASN A 88 8.01 5.42 -27.30
C ASN A 88 6.91 5.18 -28.35
N TYR A 89 7.04 4.14 -29.17
CA TYR A 89 6.03 3.75 -30.14
C TYR A 89 5.17 2.60 -29.64
N ALA A 90 3.99 2.45 -30.23
CA ALA A 90 3.13 1.32 -29.92
C ALA A 90 3.77 -0.01 -30.37
N ILE A 91 3.55 -1.08 -29.60
CA ILE A 91 3.97 -2.41 -30.01
C ILE A 91 3.14 -2.84 -31.22
N SER A 92 3.84 -3.17 -32.31
CA SER A 92 3.18 -3.62 -33.53
C SER A 92 2.38 -4.91 -33.27
N PRO A 93 1.11 -5.01 -33.74
CA PRO A 93 0.32 -6.23 -33.64
C PRO A 93 0.83 -7.36 -34.56
N ARG A 94 1.94 -7.14 -35.28
CA ARG A 94 2.66 -8.17 -36.04
C ARG A 94 3.85 -8.74 -35.27
N LEU A 95 4.14 -8.21 -34.08
CA LEU A 95 5.19 -8.73 -33.22
C LEU A 95 4.72 -10.05 -32.60
N ILE A 96 5.22 -11.17 -33.11
CA ILE A 96 4.88 -12.53 -32.70
C ILE A 96 6.18 -13.26 -32.44
N PHE A 97 6.49 -13.52 -31.18
CA PHE A 97 7.75 -14.17 -30.81
C PHE A 97 7.70 -15.69 -31.02
N SER A 98 8.89 -16.27 -31.16
CA SER A 98 9.11 -17.72 -31.21
C SER A 98 8.64 -18.40 -29.92
N GLU A 99 8.29 -19.68 -30.01
CA GLU A 99 7.96 -20.54 -28.88
C GLU A 99 9.11 -20.69 -27.87
N LYS A 100 10.35 -20.41 -28.29
CA LYS A 100 11.55 -20.45 -27.46
C LYS A 100 11.71 -19.25 -26.52
N LEU A 101 10.94 -18.18 -26.69
CA LEU A 101 11.06 -17.00 -25.84
C LEU A 101 10.55 -17.33 -24.43
N LEU A 102 11.42 -17.16 -23.43
CA LEU A 102 11.14 -17.45 -22.03
C LEU A 102 10.97 -16.16 -21.22
N VAL A 103 11.72 -15.11 -21.56
CA VAL A 103 11.71 -13.83 -20.85
C VAL A 103 11.55 -12.69 -21.84
N LEU A 104 10.50 -11.89 -21.62
CA LEU A 104 10.28 -10.62 -22.29
C LEU A 104 10.15 -9.51 -21.26
N ASP A 105 11.16 -8.64 -21.20
CA ASP A 105 11.18 -7.47 -20.34
C ASP A 105 11.28 -6.19 -21.20
N LEU A 106 10.18 -5.44 -21.21
CA LEU A 106 10.05 -4.13 -21.87
C LEU A 106 9.71 -3.03 -20.86
N SER A 107 9.91 -3.28 -19.57
CA SER A 107 9.52 -2.38 -18.49
C SER A 107 10.26 -1.04 -18.52
N PHE A 108 9.76 -0.04 -17.80
CA PHE A 108 10.42 1.28 -17.68
C PHE A 108 10.77 1.90 -19.05
N ASN A 109 9.76 2.05 -19.90
CA ASN A 109 9.85 2.70 -21.19
C ASN A 109 8.67 3.69 -21.36
N ASN A 110 8.48 4.24 -22.56
CA ASN A 110 7.36 5.12 -22.92
C ASN A 110 6.41 4.47 -23.94
N LEU A 111 6.33 3.14 -23.99
CA LEU A 111 5.55 2.42 -25.00
C LEU A 111 4.06 2.76 -24.88
N LEU A 112 3.41 2.94 -26.04
CA LEU A 112 2.03 3.43 -26.15
C LEU A 112 1.07 2.36 -26.67
N GLY A 113 -0.23 2.68 -26.66
CA GLY A 113 -1.26 1.88 -27.32
C GLY A 113 -1.71 0.66 -26.49
N PRO A 114 -2.49 -0.25 -27.07
CA PRO A 114 -2.98 -1.42 -26.35
C PRO A 114 -1.91 -2.48 -26.13
N LEU A 115 -2.10 -3.31 -25.09
CA LEU A 115 -1.29 -4.51 -24.91
C LEU A 115 -1.40 -5.41 -26.16
N PRO A 116 -0.26 -5.91 -26.68
CA PRO A 116 -0.24 -6.69 -27.91
C PRO A 116 -0.77 -8.11 -27.68
N ALA A 117 -2.07 -8.32 -27.94
CA ALA A 117 -2.74 -9.62 -27.79
C ALA A 117 -2.03 -10.79 -28.52
N LYS A 118 -1.24 -10.49 -29.57
CA LYS A 118 -0.51 -11.49 -30.34
C LYS A 118 0.80 -11.97 -29.73
N ILE A 119 1.32 -11.33 -28.69
CA ILE A 119 2.40 -11.92 -27.87
C ILE A 119 1.92 -13.26 -27.29
N ALA A 120 0.62 -13.37 -27.01
CA ALA A 120 -0.02 -14.59 -26.55
C ALA A 120 -0.67 -15.42 -27.66
N ALA A 121 -0.41 -15.18 -28.95
CA ALA A 121 -1.08 -15.91 -30.05
C ALA A 121 -0.43 -17.25 -30.43
N THR A 122 0.78 -17.57 -29.94
CA THR A 122 1.50 -18.83 -30.19
C THR A 122 1.18 -19.89 -29.13
N THR A 123 -0.12 -20.09 -28.90
CA THR A 123 -0.73 -20.52 -27.63
C THR A 123 -0.46 -21.94 -27.14
N GLU A 124 -0.09 -22.87 -28.00
CA GLU A 124 0.13 -24.26 -27.55
C GLU A 124 1.59 -24.59 -27.24
N LYS A 125 2.52 -23.70 -27.60
CA LYS A 125 3.96 -23.93 -27.43
C LYS A 125 4.73 -22.76 -26.84
N SER A 126 4.09 -21.63 -26.56
CA SER A 126 4.76 -20.47 -25.93
C SER A 126 5.40 -20.87 -24.60
N GLY A 127 6.73 -20.90 -24.57
CA GLY A 127 7.53 -21.14 -23.36
C GLY A 127 7.67 -19.93 -22.44
N LEU A 128 6.95 -18.83 -22.70
CA LEU A 128 7.10 -17.58 -21.94
C LEU A 128 6.82 -17.80 -20.46
N VAL A 129 7.84 -17.54 -19.63
CA VAL A 129 7.83 -17.68 -18.17
C VAL A 129 7.66 -16.32 -17.49
N LEU A 130 8.31 -15.28 -18.01
CA LEU A 130 8.21 -13.91 -17.49
C LEU A 130 7.79 -12.95 -18.60
N LEU A 131 6.76 -12.16 -18.30
CA LEU A 131 6.32 -11.03 -19.10
C LEU A 131 6.28 -9.77 -18.23
N ASP A 132 7.19 -8.85 -18.48
CA ASP A 132 7.22 -7.55 -17.81
C ASP A 132 7.02 -6.41 -18.82
N LEU A 133 5.88 -5.75 -18.68
CA LEU A 133 5.49 -4.57 -19.44
C LEU A 133 5.18 -3.38 -18.51
N SER A 134 5.63 -3.45 -17.25
CA SER A 134 5.38 -2.44 -16.22
C SER A 134 6.02 -1.08 -16.58
N HIS A 135 5.60 -0.01 -15.92
CA HIS A 135 6.14 1.34 -16.10
C HIS A 135 6.21 1.77 -17.58
N ASN A 136 5.06 1.75 -18.23
CA ASN A 136 4.87 2.20 -19.61
C ASN A 136 3.59 3.05 -19.70
N ARG A 137 3.06 3.26 -20.91
CA ARG A 137 1.84 4.01 -21.16
C ARG A 137 0.82 3.16 -21.93
N PHE A 138 0.78 1.86 -21.66
CA PHE A 138 -0.18 0.96 -22.29
C PHE A 138 -1.62 1.32 -21.86
N THR A 139 -2.54 1.31 -22.82
CA THR A 139 -3.95 1.68 -22.65
C THR A 139 -4.89 0.51 -22.98
N GLY A 140 -6.20 0.67 -22.74
CA GLY A 140 -7.18 -0.36 -23.10
C GLY A 140 -7.18 -1.53 -22.11
N SER A 141 -7.87 -2.62 -22.44
CA SER A 141 -8.01 -3.76 -21.53
C SER A 141 -6.89 -4.79 -21.65
N ILE A 142 -6.72 -5.58 -20.59
CA ILE A 142 -5.89 -6.78 -20.61
C ILE A 142 -6.52 -7.78 -21.59
N PRO A 143 -5.88 -8.11 -22.73
CA PRO A 143 -6.48 -8.98 -23.71
C PRO A 143 -6.69 -10.39 -23.16
N LEU A 144 -7.88 -10.96 -23.38
CA LEU A 144 -8.21 -12.33 -22.95
C LEU A 144 -7.16 -13.35 -23.41
N LYS A 145 -6.56 -13.14 -24.58
CA LYS A 145 -5.55 -14.02 -25.16
C LYS A 145 -4.31 -14.18 -24.26
N MET A 146 -3.98 -13.20 -23.41
CA MET A 146 -2.88 -13.31 -22.44
C MET A 146 -3.10 -14.44 -21.42
N THR A 147 -4.36 -14.82 -21.16
CA THR A 147 -4.71 -15.96 -20.29
C THR A 147 -4.40 -17.33 -20.91
N GLU A 148 -3.80 -17.36 -22.09
CA GLU A 148 -3.39 -18.57 -22.81
C GLU A 148 -1.87 -18.80 -22.76
N LEU A 149 -1.11 -17.93 -22.09
CA LEU A 149 0.33 -18.11 -21.82
C LEU A 149 0.57 -19.14 -20.70
N LYS A 150 0.29 -20.41 -20.97
CA LYS A 150 0.22 -21.47 -19.93
C LYS A 150 1.49 -21.66 -19.10
N SER A 151 2.66 -21.33 -19.63
CA SER A 151 3.95 -21.45 -18.93
C SER A 151 4.31 -20.25 -18.06
N LEU A 152 3.47 -19.20 -18.04
CA LEU A 152 3.77 -17.96 -17.36
C LEU A 152 3.81 -18.16 -15.84
N GLN A 153 4.92 -17.73 -15.24
CA GLN A 153 5.16 -17.72 -13.79
C GLN A 153 5.09 -16.30 -13.21
N ALA A 154 5.40 -15.28 -14.01
CA ALA A 154 5.35 -13.89 -13.56
C ALA A 154 4.76 -12.97 -14.61
N LEU A 155 3.77 -12.17 -14.19
CA LEU A 155 3.11 -11.16 -15.01
C LEU A 155 3.17 -9.79 -14.32
N PHE A 156 3.94 -8.88 -14.90
CA PHE A 156 4.09 -7.51 -14.42
C PHE A 156 3.51 -6.53 -15.45
N LEU A 157 2.40 -5.87 -15.09
CA LEU A 157 1.72 -4.86 -15.91
C LEU A 157 1.53 -3.53 -15.14
N SER A 158 2.18 -3.38 -13.99
CA SER A 158 2.01 -2.24 -13.11
C SER A 158 2.42 -0.90 -13.73
N HIS A 159 1.92 0.20 -13.18
CA HIS A 159 2.23 1.56 -13.65
C HIS A 159 1.99 1.75 -15.15
N ASN A 160 0.76 1.48 -15.58
CA ASN A 160 0.27 1.72 -16.94
C ASN A 160 -1.08 2.47 -16.90
N LEU A 161 -1.76 2.57 -18.04
CA LEU A 161 -3.08 3.20 -18.18
C LEU A 161 -4.14 2.15 -18.57
N LEU A 162 -3.99 0.91 -18.09
CA LEU A 162 -4.88 -0.20 -18.43
C LEU A 162 -6.25 0.02 -17.78
N THR A 163 -7.30 -0.38 -18.51
CA THR A 163 -8.71 -0.19 -18.13
C THR A 163 -9.49 -1.50 -18.25
N GLY A 164 -10.74 -1.52 -17.82
CA GLY A 164 -11.58 -2.72 -17.91
C GLY A 164 -11.23 -3.76 -16.86
N GLU A 165 -11.76 -4.97 -17.01
CA GLU A 165 -11.69 -5.99 -15.95
C GLU A 165 -10.44 -6.88 -16.04
N ILE A 166 -10.06 -7.45 -14.89
CA ILE A 166 -9.12 -8.57 -14.86
C ILE A 166 -9.80 -9.77 -15.55
N PRO A 167 -9.23 -10.34 -16.62
CA PRO A 167 -9.90 -11.41 -17.37
C PRO A 167 -10.24 -12.61 -16.49
N ALA A 168 -11.51 -13.04 -16.46
CA ALA A 168 -11.96 -14.21 -15.70
C ALA A 168 -11.32 -15.54 -16.12
N ARG A 169 -10.53 -15.57 -17.20
CA ARG A 169 -9.73 -16.74 -17.56
C ARG A 169 -8.33 -16.71 -16.94
N VAL A 170 -7.97 -15.75 -16.10
CA VAL A 170 -6.62 -15.66 -15.48
C VAL A 170 -6.24 -16.93 -14.72
N GLY A 171 -7.22 -17.59 -14.08
CA GLY A 171 -7.04 -18.88 -13.38
C GLY A 171 -6.53 -20.03 -14.24
N ASN A 172 -6.52 -19.87 -15.56
CA ASN A 172 -5.96 -20.82 -16.50
C ASN A 172 -4.42 -20.84 -16.52
N LEU A 173 -3.77 -19.88 -15.87
CA LEU A 173 -2.33 -19.72 -15.75
C LEU A 173 -1.87 -20.41 -14.45
N THR A 174 -1.85 -21.74 -14.46
CA THR A 174 -1.67 -22.56 -13.26
C THR A 174 -0.25 -22.54 -12.67
N TYR A 175 0.74 -22.05 -13.43
CA TYR A 175 2.12 -21.89 -12.97
C TYR A 175 2.43 -20.48 -12.45
N LEU A 176 1.43 -19.59 -12.46
CA LEU A 176 1.61 -18.19 -12.11
C LEU A 176 1.90 -18.06 -10.61
N GLN A 177 3.04 -17.48 -10.29
CA GLN A 177 3.54 -17.23 -8.93
C GLN A 177 3.41 -15.77 -8.55
N VAL A 178 3.52 -14.84 -9.50
CA VAL A 178 3.43 -13.40 -9.24
C VAL A 178 2.52 -12.71 -10.26
N ILE A 179 1.57 -11.95 -9.75
CA ILE A 179 0.75 -11.01 -10.51
C ILE A 179 0.90 -9.62 -9.90
N ASP A 180 1.43 -8.68 -10.69
CA ASP A 180 1.41 -7.26 -10.34
C ASP A 180 0.68 -6.46 -11.43
N LEU A 181 -0.51 -5.98 -11.07
CA LEU A 181 -1.35 -5.12 -11.90
C LEU A 181 -1.54 -3.73 -11.28
N SER A 182 -0.72 -3.38 -10.29
CA SER A 182 -0.85 -2.15 -9.52
C SER A 182 -0.77 -0.88 -10.36
N HIS A 183 -1.29 0.23 -9.84
CA HIS A 183 -1.19 1.55 -10.49
C HIS A 183 -1.70 1.54 -11.95
N ASN A 184 -2.96 1.13 -12.11
CA ASN A 184 -3.69 1.15 -13.37
C ASN A 184 -5.11 1.73 -13.13
N ALA A 185 -5.99 1.65 -14.14
CA ALA A 185 -7.40 2.02 -14.04
C ALA A 185 -8.32 0.79 -14.23
N LEU A 186 -7.89 -0.38 -13.76
CA LEU A 186 -8.67 -1.62 -13.85
C LEU A 186 -9.93 -1.53 -12.99
N SER A 187 -11.03 -2.12 -13.46
CA SER A 187 -12.34 -2.09 -12.83
C SER A 187 -12.95 -3.49 -12.69
N GLY A 188 -14.19 -3.59 -12.21
CA GLY A 188 -14.85 -4.88 -11.96
C GLY A 188 -14.36 -5.50 -10.64
N SER A 189 -14.65 -6.78 -10.42
CA SER A 189 -14.22 -7.51 -9.23
C SER A 189 -12.96 -8.33 -9.47
N ILE A 190 -12.28 -8.71 -8.38
CA ILE A 190 -11.26 -9.75 -8.44
C ILE A 190 -11.97 -11.05 -8.87
N PRO A 191 -11.60 -11.66 -10.01
CA PRO A 191 -12.36 -12.79 -10.54
C PRO A 191 -12.14 -14.03 -9.67
N LEU A 192 -13.22 -14.70 -9.25
CA LEU A 192 -13.15 -15.90 -8.40
C LEU A 192 -12.21 -16.98 -8.97
N THR A 193 -12.09 -17.05 -10.29
CA THR A 193 -11.22 -17.98 -11.00
C THR A 193 -9.74 -17.80 -10.70
N ILE A 194 -9.31 -16.68 -10.11
CA ILE A 194 -7.90 -16.43 -9.77
C ILE A 194 -7.32 -17.52 -8.86
N VAL A 195 -8.17 -18.23 -8.12
CA VAL A 195 -7.85 -19.42 -7.32
C VAL A 195 -7.26 -20.57 -8.14
N GLY A 196 -7.49 -20.59 -9.45
CA GLY A 196 -6.85 -21.53 -10.37
C GLY A 196 -5.34 -21.31 -10.52
N CYS A 197 -4.84 -20.13 -10.17
CA CYS A 197 -3.41 -19.85 -10.00
C CYS A 197 -2.94 -20.36 -8.63
N PHE A 198 -3.08 -21.65 -8.35
CA PHE A 198 -2.81 -22.24 -7.03
C PHE A 198 -1.33 -22.17 -6.60
N GLN A 199 -0.40 -21.74 -7.46
CA GLN A 199 1.01 -21.50 -7.14
C GLN A 199 1.29 -20.03 -6.77
N LEU A 200 0.26 -19.18 -6.68
CA LEU A 200 0.42 -17.75 -6.49
C LEU A 200 1.03 -17.44 -5.12
N LEU A 201 2.14 -16.70 -5.14
CA LEU A 201 2.88 -16.21 -3.99
C LEU A 201 2.61 -14.72 -3.75
N ALA A 202 2.36 -13.94 -4.81
CA ALA A 202 2.02 -12.52 -4.69
C ALA A 202 0.90 -12.11 -5.65
N LEU A 203 -0.10 -11.44 -5.07
CA LEU A 203 -1.18 -10.76 -5.77
C LEU A 203 -1.18 -9.29 -5.40
N VAL A 204 -0.68 -8.44 -6.30
CA VAL A 204 -0.54 -7.00 -6.10
C VAL A 204 -1.45 -6.27 -7.09
N LEU A 205 -2.51 -5.65 -6.57
CA LEU A 205 -3.61 -5.04 -7.31
C LEU A 205 -3.89 -3.59 -6.87
N ASN A 206 -3.04 -3.01 -6.02
CA ASN A 206 -3.28 -1.71 -5.42
C ASN A 206 -3.34 -0.57 -6.44
N ASN A 207 -3.96 0.53 -6.04
CA ASN A 207 -4.10 1.73 -6.86
C ASN A 207 -4.80 1.44 -8.20
N ASN A 208 -6.02 0.90 -8.11
CA ASN A 208 -6.90 0.62 -9.23
C ASN A 208 -8.34 1.08 -8.91
N ASN A 209 -9.30 0.71 -9.76
CA ASN A 209 -10.72 0.99 -9.59
C ASN A 209 -11.53 -0.31 -9.36
N LEU A 210 -10.90 -1.34 -8.78
CA LEU A 210 -11.54 -2.63 -8.50
C LEU A 210 -12.63 -2.47 -7.44
N SER A 211 -13.65 -3.30 -7.50
CA SER A 211 -14.86 -3.24 -6.65
C SER A 211 -15.39 -4.64 -6.34
N GLY A 212 -16.54 -4.74 -5.69
CA GLY A 212 -17.07 -6.04 -5.24
C GLY A 212 -16.41 -6.50 -3.94
N GLU A 213 -16.61 -7.77 -3.59
CA GLU A 213 -16.20 -8.31 -2.29
C GLU A 213 -15.01 -9.27 -2.41
N ILE A 214 -14.27 -9.42 -1.31
CA ILE A 214 -13.25 -10.47 -1.16
C ILE A 214 -13.99 -11.83 -1.15
N GLN A 215 -13.81 -12.61 -2.20
CA GLN A 215 -14.55 -13.86 -2.38
C GLN A 215 -14.03 -14.97 -1.43
N PRO A 216 -14.91 -15.79 -0.84
CA PRO A 216 -14.52 -16.84 0.08
C PRO A 216 -13.51 -17.85 -0.48
N GLU A 217 -13.56 -18.12 -1.79
CA GLU A 217 -12.73 -19.08 -2.51
C GLU A 217 -11.25 -18.71 -2.56
N LEU A 218 -10.88 -17.47 -2.21
CA LEU A 218 -9.48 -17.06 -2.11
C LEU A 218 -8.70 -17.89 -1.07
N ASP A 219 -9.39 -18.58 -0.17
CA ASP A 219 -8.83 -19.53 0.78
C ASP A 219 -8.03 -20.68 0.15
N ALA A 220 -8.28 -20.98 -1.14
CA ALA A 220 -7.53 -21.96 -1.92
C ALA A 220 -6.08 -21.53 -2.25
N LEU A 221 -5.75 -20.24 -2.13
CA LEU A 221 -4.40 -19.72 -2.35
C LEU A 221 -3.55 -19.83 -1.07
N ASP A 222 -3.29 -21.06 -0.64
CA ASP A 222 -2.60 -21.37 0.63
C ASP A 222 -1.13 -20.93 0.67
N SER A 223 -0.51 -20.80 -0.51
CA SER A 223 0.88 -20.39 -0.73
C SER A 223 1.06 -18.88 -0.85
N LEU A 224 -0.04 -18.11 -0.85
CA LEU A 224 -0.01 -16.67 -1.01
C LEU A 224 0.68 -16.00 0.17
N LYS A 225 1.72 -15.21 -0.12
CA LYS A 225 2.50 -14.44 0.84
C LYS A 225 2.12 -12.97 0.86
N ILE A 226 1.82 -12.41 -0.30
CA ILE A 226 1.49 -10.99 -0.46
C ILE A 226 0.10 -10.89 -1.07
N LEU A 227 -0.78 -10.20 -0.36
CA LEU A 227 -2.07 -9.76 -0.86
C LEU A 227 -2.22 -8.26 -0.63
N ASP A 228 -1.98 -7.48 -1.68
CA ASP A 228 -2.17 -6.03 -1.66
C ASP A 228 -3.29 -5.65 -2.63
N ILE A 229 -4.41 -5.21 -2.07
CA ILE A 229 -5.59 -4.70 -2.79
C ILE A 229 -5.90 -3.26 -2.39
N SER A 230 -4.95 -2.57 -1.77
CA SER A 230 -5.13 -1.23 -1.23
C SER A 230 -5.50 -0.21 -2.30
N ASN A 231 -6.10 0.92 -1.91
CA ASN A 231 -6.46 2.01 -2.83
C ASN A 231 -7.34 1.52 -4.00
N ASN A 232 -8.46 0.89 -3.65
CA ASN A 232 -9.50 0.41 -4.56
C ASN A 232 -10.89 0.78 -4.01
N ARG A 233 -11.94 0.15 -4.52
CA ARG A 233 -13.34 0.29 -4.07
C ARG A 233 -13.91 -1.04 -3.58
N ILE A 234 -13.06 -1.94 -3.06
CA ILE A 234 -13.47 -3.25 -2.54
C ILE A 234 -14.35 -3.05 -1.31
N SER A 235 -15.45 -3.80 -1.21
CA SER A 235 -16.46 -3.70 -0.17
C SER A 235 -16.75 -5.06 0.48
N GLY A 236 -17.74 -5.11 1.37
CA GLY A 236 -18.08 -6.33 2.11
C GLY A 236 -17.23 -6.50 3.35
N GLU A 237 -17.20 -7.72 3.88
CA GLU A 237 -16.42 -8.08 5.07
C GLU A 237 -15.19 -8.91 4.66
N ILE A 238 -14.22 -9.06 5.57
CA ILE A 238 -13.15 -10.05 5.40
C ILE A 238 -13.79 -11.43 5.61
N PRO A 239 -13.83 -12.34 4.62
CA PRO A 239 -14.49 -13.64 4.79
C PRO A 239 -13.70 -14.52 5.78
N LEU A 240 -14.41 -15.25 6.64
CA LEU A 240 -13.78 -16.18 7.60
C LEU A 240 -12.91 -17.24 6.92
N THR A 241 -13.23 -17.60 5.68
CA THR A 241 -12.48 -18.60 4.91
C THR A 241 -11.07 -18.12 4.57
N LEU A 242 -10.78 -16.82 4.55
CA LEU A 242 -9.44 -16.28 4.28
C LEU A 242 -8.38 -16.76 5.29
N ALA A 243 -8.82 -17.38 6.39
CA ALA A 243 -8.01 -18.23 7.26
C ALA A 243 -7.21 -19.34 6.53
N GLY A 244 -7.63 -19.72 5.32
CA GLY A 244 -6.96 -20.71 4.46
C GLY A 244 -5.62 -20.23 3.88
N CYS A 245 -5.44 -18.92 3.69
CA CYS A 245 -4.20 -18.30 3.21
C CYS A 245 -3.12 -18.24 4.30
N LYS A 246 -2.67 -19.41 4.78
CA LYS A 246 -1.80 -19.52 5.97
C LYS A 246 -0.39 -18.97 5.76
N SER A 247 0.03 -18.80 4.51
CA SER A 247 1.37 -18.31 4.16
C SER A 247 1.49 -16.79 4.13
N LEU A 248 0.41 -16.04 4.41
CA LEU A 248 0.41 -14.59 4.33
C LEU A 248 1.46 -13.96 5.25
N GLU A 249 2.30 -13.13 4.65
CA GLU A 249 3.32 -12.29 5.29
C GLU A 249 2.92 -10.81 5.19
N VAL A 250 2.21 -10.41 4.12
CA VAL A 250 1.83 -9.03 3.83
C VAL A 250 0.37 -8.96 3.40
N VAL A 251 -0.42 -8.19 4.14
CA VAL A 251 -1.84 -7.93 3.83
C VAL A 251 -2.08 -6.43 3.84
N ASP A 252 -2.33 -5.83 2.67
CA ASP A 252 -2.70 -4.42 2.57
C ASP A 252 -4.07 -4.26 1.92
N PHE A 253 -5.06 -3.96 2.75
CA PHE A 253 -6.44 -3.69 2.38
C PHE A 253 -6.78 -2.20 2.54
N GLY A 254 -5.79 -1.35 2.80
CA GLY A 254 -5.97 0.06 3.11
C GLY A 254 -6.71 0.84 2.01
N SER A 255 -7.40 1.92 2.38
CA SER A 255 -8.11 2.81 1.45
C SER A 255 -9.10 2.07 0.54
N ASN A 256 -10.06 1.38 1.15
CA ASN A 256 -11.14 0.65 0.49
C ASN A 256 -12.49 0.97 1.14
N ASN A 257 -13.52 0.18 0.81
CA ASN A 257 -14.88 0.27 1.35
C ASN A 257 -15.25 -0.96 2.20
N LEU A 258 -14.26 -1.67 2.75
CA LEU A 258 -14.47 -2.85 3.60
C LEU A 258 -15.15 -2.46 4.90
N SER A 259 -15.93 -3.38 5.45
CA SER A 259 -16.80 -3.15 6.61
C SER A 259 -16.92 -4.42 7.46
N GLY A 260 -17.79 -4.39 8.47
CA GLY A 260 -17.92 -5.46 9.44
C GLY A 260 -16.85 -5.37 10.53
N ASN A 261 -16.69 -6.45 11.28
CA ASN A 261 -15.71 -6.54 12.36
C ASN A 261 -14.46 -7.29 11.89
N ILE A 262 -13.32 -7.01 12.51
CA ILE A 262 -12.15 -7.90 12.40
C ILE A 262 -12.53 -9.26 13.00
N ASN A 263 -12.30 -10.35 12.26
CA ASN A 263 -12.65 -11.70 12.67
C ASN A 263 -11.44 -12.62 12.79
N ASP A 264 -11.66 -13.81 13.37
CA ASP A 264 -10.59 -14.74 13.76
C ASP A 264 -9.83 -15.35 12.57
N ALA A 265 -10.19 -15.08 11.31
CA ALA A 265 -9.43 -15.55 10.15
C ALA A 265 -7.98 -15.08 10.19
N ILE A 266 -7.76 -13.84 10.61
CA ILE A 266 -6.43 -13.21 10.68
C ILE A 266 -5.51 -13.96 11.65
N THR A 267 -6.06 -14.63 12.67
CA THR A 267 -5.26 -15.43 13.63
C THR A 267 -4.49 -16.59 12.98
N LYS A 268 -4.83 -16.97 11.74
CA LYS A 268 -4.16 -18.05 11.02
C LYS A 268 -2.94 -17.60 10.22
N TRP A 269 -2.72 -16.30 10.06
CA TRP A 269 -1.58 -15.76 9.31
C TRP A 269 -0.37 -15.60 10.23
N LEU A 270 0.22 -16.73 10.62
CA LEU A 270 1.27 -16.76 11.66
C LEU A 270 2.58 -16.09 11.25
N ASN A 271 2.79 -15.88 9.93
CA ASN A 271 3.98 -15.26 9.37
C ASN A 271 3.78 -13.76 9.06
N LEU A 272 2.67 -13.16 9.52
CA LEU A 272 2.29 -11.80 9.19
C LEU A 272 3.34 -10.79 9.71
N LYS A 273 3.90 -10.01 8.78
CA LYS A 273 4.86 -8.93 9.00
C LYS A 273 4.22 -7.55 8.84
N TYR A 274 3.27 -7.44 7.92
CA TYR A 274 2.60 -6.18 7.62
C TYR A 274 1.11 -6.41 7.48
N ILE A 275 0.31 -5.63 8.23
CA ILE A 275 -1.13 -5.55 8.04
C ILE A 275 -1.59 -4.10 8.00
N SER A 276 -2.30 -3.74 6.94
CA SER A 276 -3.00 -2.46 6.81
C SER A 276 -4.46 -2.70 6.48
N LEU A 277 -5.35 -2.22 7.36
CA LEU A 277 -6.79 -2.14 7.15
C LEU A 277 -7.26 -0.68 7.11
N SER A 278 -6.34 0.26 6.96
CA SER A 278 -6.60 1.68 7.17
C SER A 278 -7.60 2.26 6.18
N ARG A 279 -8.25 3.37 6.55
CA ARG A 279 -9.16 4.13 5.67
C ARG A 279 -10.24 3.22 5.06
N ASN A 280 -10.95 2.49 5.91
CA ASN A 280 -12.06 1.61 5.57
C ASN A 280 -13.30 1.98 6.41
N LYS A 281 -14.25 1.05 6.54
CA LYS A 281 -15.48 1.21 7.33
C LYS A 281 -15.60 0.11 8.39
N PHE A 282 -14.49 -0.45 8.85
CA PHE A 282 -14.51 -1.47 9.89
C PHE A 282 -15.09 -0.91 11.20
N THR A 283 -15.84 -1.75 11.90
CA THR A 283 -16.52 -1.42 13.17
C THR A 283 -16.17 -2.44 14.24
N GLY A 284 -16.78 -2.28 15.42
CA GLY A 284 -16.64 -3.22 16.53
C GLY A 284 -15.40 -2.93 17.37
N ASN A 285 -15.08 -3.87 18.26
CA ASN A 285 -13.95 -3.75 19.17
C ASN A 285 -12.70 -4.37 18.56
N LEU A 286 -11.52 -3.86 18.94
CA LEU A 286 -10.24 -4.49 18.62
C LEU A 286 -10.14 -5.85 19.35
N PRO A 287 -9.91 -6.97 18.65
CA PRO A 287 -9.76 -8.29 19.29
C PRO A 287 -8.48 -8.40 20.13
N SER A 288 -8.52 -9.16 21.21
CA SER A 288 -7.34 -9.33 22.09
C SER A 288 -6.16 -10.05 21.44
N TRP A 289 -6.41 -10.87 20.42
CA TRP A 289 -5.38 -11.58 19.67
C TRP A 289 -4.67 -10.69 18.64
N LEU A 290 -5.16 -9.47 18.38
CA LEU A 290 -4.64 -8.58 17.34
C LEU A 290 -3.13 -8.34 17.47
N PHE A 291 -2.62 -8.34 18.68
CA PHE A 291 -1.23 -8.04 19.03
C PHE A 291 -0.38 -9.30 19.30
N SER A 292 -0.87 -10.48 18.91
CA SER A 292 -0.22 -11.77 19.19
C SER A 292 0.70 -12.32 18.08
N PHE A 293 0.92 -11.54 17.02
CA PHE A 293 1.75 -11.94 15.88
C PHE A 293 3.24 -11.75 16.20
N GLN A 294 4.05 -12.81 16.06
CA GLN A 294 5.46 -12.78 16.47
C GLN A 294 6.36 -11.98 15.52
N ALA A 295 6.04 -11.98 14.22
CA ALA A 295 6.84 -11.36 13.17
C ALA A 295 6.30 -10.00 12.70
N ILE A 296 5.26 -9.46 13.37
CA ILE A 296 4.62 -8.22 12.94
C ILE A 296 5.55 -7.03 13.16
N GLN A 297 5.74 -6.26 12.09
CA GLN A 297 6.54 -5.05 12.04
C GLN A 297 5.66 -3.81 12.00
N MET A 298 4.60 -3.83 11.17
CA MET A 298 3.71 -2.69 11.03
C MET A 298 2.25 -3.13 11.05
N MET A 299 1.48 -2.41 11.86
CA MET A 299 0.03 -2.56 11.97
C MET A 299 -0.63 -1.20 11.78
N ASP A 300 -1.40 -1.05 10.70
CA ASP A 300 -2.16 0.18 10.42
C ASP A 300 -3.67 -0.12 10.34
N LEU A 301 -4.41 0.31 11.36
CA LEU A 301 -5.86 0.22 11.44
C LEU A 301 -6.53 1.60 11.40
N SER A 302 -5.79 2.63 11.03
CA SER A 302 -6.22 4.02 11.11
C SER A 302 -7.41 4.36 10.21
N GLY A 303 -8.17 5.41 10.51
CA GLY A 303 -9.25 5.88 9.66
C GLY A 303 -10.39 4.87 9.50
N ASN A 304 -10.86 4.31 10.61
CA ASN A 304 -11.95 3.34 10.66
C ASN A 304 -13.00 3.78 11.71
N LYS A 305 -13.86 2.85 12.13
CA LYS A 305 -14.86 3.07 13.18
C LYS A 305 -14.69 2.05 14.31
N PHE A 306 -13.46 1.63 14.58
CA PHE A 306 -13.16 0.77 15.72
C PHE A 306 -13.50 1.51 17.01
N SER A 307 -14.12 0.80 17.95
CA SER A 307 -14.64 1.36 19.20
C SER A 307 -14.24 0.50 20.39
N GLY A 308 -14.59 0.92 21.61
CA GLY A 308 -14.22 0.20 22.81
C GLY A 308 -12.76 0.49 23.20
N PHE A 309 -12.12 -0.45 23.87
CA PHE A 309 -10.80 -0.26 24.48
C PHE A 309 -9.69 -0.84 23.60
N ILE A 310 -8.48 -0.30 23.72
CA ILE A 310 -7.27 -0.95 23.19
C ILE A 310 -6.97 -2.15 24.10
N PRO A 311 -6.94 -3.40 23.60
CA PRO A 311 -6.63 -4.55 24.42
C PRO A 311 -5.14 -4.59 24.76
N ASP A 312 -4.80 -4.92 26.01
CA ASP A 312 -3.41 -5.13 26.46
C ASP A 312 -2.70 -6.27 25.69
N GLY A 313 -3.52 -7.19 25.15
CA GLY A 313 -3.21 -8.29 24.23
C GLY A 313 -1.74 -8.63 24.03
N ASN A 314 -1.08 -9.34 24.95
CA ASN A 314 0.25 -9.97 24.78
C ASN A 314 1.25 -9.26 23.82
N LEU A 315 1.33 -7.93 23.85
CA LEU A 315 2.16 -7.13 22.94
C LEU A 315 3.65 -7.48 23.02
N ASN A 316 4.06 -8.16 24.10
CA ASN A 316 5.41 -8.65 24.34
C ASN A 316 5.86 -9.80 23.42
N VAL A 317 4.96 -10.40 22.63
CA VAL A 317 5.30 -11.56 21.78
C VAL A 317 5.89 -11.18 20.43
N SER A 318 5.68 -9.95 19.94
CA SER A 318 6.30 -9.48 18.69
C SER A 318 7.79 -9.25 18.93
N VAL A 319 8.62 -9.94 18.14
CA VAL A 319 10.07 -9.78 18.21
C VAL A 319 10.46 -8.36 17.83
N ASP A 320 9.86 -7.80 16.77
CA ASP A 320 10.18 -6.47 16.27
C ASP A 320 9.71 -5.36 17.22
N PHE A 321 8.51 -5.45 17.82
CA PHE A 321 8.06 -4.44 18.79
C PHE A 321 8.87 -4.44 20.09
N ASN A 322 9.50 -5.56 20.46
CA ASN A 322 10.17 -5.70 21.76
C ASN A 322 11.71 -5.69 21.67
N ASN A 323 12.30 -6.00 20.52
CA ASN A 323 13.74 -6.06 20.36
C ASN A 323 14.27 -4.76 19.75
N ALA A 324 14.84 -3.91 20.59
CA ALA A 324 15.61 -2.76 20.13
C ALA A 324 16.94 -3.26 19.54
N SER A 325 17.03 -3.43 18.23
CA SER A 325 18.30 -3.79 17.58
C SER A 325 19.27 -2.60 17.69
N TYR A 326 20.04 -2.56 18.77
CA TYR A 326 21.02 -1.52 19.03
C TYR A 326 22.34 -1.69 18.25
N ASN A 327 22.54 -2.80 17.51
CA ASN A 327 23.88 -3.17 17.03
C ASN A 327 23.98 -3.78 15.62
N GLU A 328 22.90 -3.84 14.84
CA GLU A 328 23.04 -4.10 13.41
C GLU A 328 22.55 -2.87 12.65
N THR A 329 23.40 -2.36 11.76
CA THR A 329 22.96 -1.52 10.66
C THR A 329 21.80 -2.24 9.97
N ARG A 330 20.55 -1.95 10.36
CA ARG A 330 19.36 -2.45 9.68
C ARG A 330 19.57 -2.10 8.22
N LEU A 331 19.83 -3.12 7.41
CA LEU A 331 20.05 -2.96 5.98
C LEU A 331 18.85 -2.18 5.44
N PRO A 332 19.08 -1.15 4.61
CA PRO A 332 18.00 -0.27 4.18
C PRO A 332 17.02 -1.08 3.33
N LEU A 333 15.74 -1.03 3.70
CA LEU A 333 14.60 -1.72 3.10
C LEU A 333 14.60 -3.24 3.35
N GLU A 334 13.77 -3.70 4.29
CA GLU A 334 13.35 -5.10 4.32
C GLU A 334 12.38 -5.32 3.14
N SER A 335 12.91 -5.57 1.95
CA SER A 335 12.07 -6.03 0.85
C SER A 335 11.73 -7.51 1.04
N LEU A 336 10.47 -7.87 0.92
CA LEU A 336 10.07 -9.26 0.82
C LEU A 336 10.37 -9.75 -0.60
N GLU A 337 11.35 -10.65 -0.72
CA GLU A 337 11.77 -11.22 -1.99
C GLU A 337 11.03 -12.53 -2.30
N ILE A 338 10.49 -12.62 -3.50
CA ILE A 338 9.95 -13.83 -4.10
C ILE A 338 10.85 -14.19 -5.28
N GLN A 339 11.54 -15.32 -5.16
CA GLN A 339 12.39 -15.85 -6.21
C GLN A 339 11.55 -16.65 -7.20
N ILE A 340 11.67 -16.29 -8.49
CA ILE A 340 11.08 -16.97 -9.63
C ILE A 340 12.22 -17.68 -10.36
N SER A 341 12.27 -19.01 -10.24
CA SER A 341 13.31 -19.81 -10.88
C SER A 341 13.06 -19.93 -12.38
N VAL A 342 13.91 -19.32 -13.21
CA VAL A 342 13.87 -19.47 -14.67
C VAL A 342 15.20 -20.06 -15.13
N ALA A 343 15.18 -21.32 -15.53
CA ALA A 343 16.39 -22.02 -15.96
C ALA A 343 16.76 -21.63 -17.40
N VAL A 344 17.60 -20.60 -17.57
CA VAL A 344 18.09 -20.22 -18.90
C VAL A 344 19.58 -19.96 -18.92
N VAL A 345 20.22 -20.17 -20.08
CA VAL A 345 21.66 -19.99 -20.29
C VAL A 345 22.09 -18.58 -19.88
N GLY A 346 22.71 -18.47 -18.70
CA GLY A 346 23.27 -17.21 -18.17
C GLY A 346 22.36 -16.45 -17.19
N ILE A 347 21.14 -16.91 -16.92
CA ILE A 347 20.23 -16.36 -15.89
C ILE A 347 19.69 -17.53 -15.09
N ASN A 348 20.03 -17.60 -13.80
CA ASN A 348 19.61 -18.73 -12.96
C ASN A 348 18.30 -18.42 -12.21
N GLU A 349 18.07 -17.16 -11.83
CA GLU A 349 16.94 -16.74 -10.97
C GLU A 349 16.53 -15.30 -11.28
N LEU A 350 15.22 -15.05 -11.26
CA LEU A 350 14.60 -13.71 -11.30
C LEU A 350 13.96 -13.45 -9.94
N THR A 351 14.05 -12.22 -9.43
CA THR A 351 13.50 -11.87 -8.11
C THR A 351 12.42 -10.82 -8.27
N PHE A 352 11.24 -11.08 -7.72
CA PHE A 352 10.24 -10.07 -7.42
C PHE A 352 10.49 -9.55 -6.01
N SER A 353 10.58 -8.23 -5.85
CA SER A 353 10.85 -7.60 -4.55
C SER A 353 9.71 -6.67 -4.20
N TYR A 354 8.96 -7.02 -3.15
CA TYR A 354 7.94 -6.15 -2.59
C TYR A 354 8.54 -5.30 -1.49
N GLN A 355 8.46 -3.99 -1.61
CA GLN A 355 9.03 -3.05 -0.64
C GLN A 355 8.09 -2.90 0.55
N LEU A 356 8.54 -3.31 1.75
CA LEU A 356 7.81 -3.07 2.98
C LEU A 356 8.17 -1.71 3.58
N PRO A 357 7.26 -1.08 4.32
CA PRO A 357 7.64 0.01 5.21
C PRO A 357 8.71 -0.48 6.17
N SER A 358 9.85 0.21 6.21
CA SER A 358 10.95 -0.12 7.12
C SER A 358 10.64 0.21 8.58
N THR A 359 9.56 0.95 8.81
CA THR A 359 9.16 1.43 10.12
C THR A 359 8.48 0.33 10.90
N VAL A 360 8.97 0.08 12.11
CA VAL A 360 8.29 -0.79 13.07
C VAL A 360 7.27 0.05 13.85
N GLY A 361 5.96 -0.18 13.66
CA GLY A 361 4.96 0.73 14.19
C GLY A 361 3.53 0.22 14.33
N ILE A 362 2.76 0.99 15.10
CA ILE A 362 1.33 0.80 15.31
C ILE A 362 0.61 2.11 15.01
N ASP A 363 -0.37 2.07 14.11
CA ASP A 363 -1.29 3.16 13.84
C ASP A 363 -2.74 2.75 14.12
N LEU A 364 -3.35 3.38 15.12
CA LEU A 364 -4.77 3.23 15.45
C LEU A 364 -5.51 4.57 15.36
N SER A 365 -4.92 5.57 14.71
CA SER A 365 -5.47 6.92 14.65
C SER A 365 -6.80 7.02 13.91
N ASP A 366 -7.55 8.09 14.12
CA ASP A 366 -8.82 8.37 13.44
C ASP A 366 -9.82 7.19 13.58
N ASN A 367 -10.13 6.88 14.83
CA ASN A 367 -11.08 5.84 15.23
C ASN A 367 -11.98 6.35 16.39
N LEU A 368 -12.77 5.46 16.99
CA LEU A 368 -13.69 5.74 18.11
C LEU A 368 -13.24 5.01 19.40
N LEU A 369 -11.93 4.75 19.54
CA LEU A 369 -11.37 4.06 20.70
C LEU A 369 -11.47 4.92 21.95
N ARG A 370 -11.64 4.30 23.11
CA ARG A 370 -11.82 4.97 24.40
C ARG A 370 -11.15 4.24 25.55
N GLY A 371 -11.13 4.88 26.70
CA GLY A 371 -10.49 4.37 27.91
C GLY A 371 -8.98 4.53 27.87
N GLU A 372 -8.33 3.94 28.86
CA GLU A 372 -6.88 4.08 29.05
C GLU A 372 -6.07 3.31 28.00
N ILE A 373 -4.89 3.85 27.67
CA ILE A 373 -3.91 3.17 26.84
C ILE A 373 -3.19 2.12 27.69
N PRO A 374 -3.13 0.83 27.28
CA PRO A 374 -2.47 -0.19 28.08
C PRO A 374 -0.98 0.11 28.35
N ASP A 375 -0.57 0.04 29.61
CA ASP A 375 0.81 0.29 30.05
C ASP A 375 1.86 -0.53 29.29
N THR A 376 1.49 -1.73 28.82
CA THR A 376 2.39 -2.60 28.06
C THR A 376 2.81 -1.99 26.72
N MET A 377 1.99 -1.13 26.10
CA MET A 377 2.34 -0.42 24.86
C MET A 377 3.53 0.52 25.07
N PHE A 378 3.62 1.16 26.23
CA PHE A 378 4.72 2.06 26.60
C PHE A 378 5.98 1.32 27.07
N GLY A 379 5.97 -0.02 27.05
CA GLY A 379 7.11 -0.89 27.31
C GLY A 379 7.81 -1.42 26.06
N LEU A 380 7.29 -1.13 24.86
CA LEU A 380 7.76 -1.68 23.59
C LEU A 380 9.06 -1.01 23.14
N ARG A 381 10.18 -1.73 23.30
CA ARG A 381 11.53 -1.17 23.11
C ARG A 381 11.92 -1.00 21.64
N GLY A 382 11.40 -1.86 20.78
CA GLY A 382 11.65 -1.86 19.33
C GLY A 382 10.67 -1.02 18.52
N LEU A 383 9.62 -0.48 19.15
CA LEU A 383 8.61 0.34 18.47
C LEU A 383 9.19 1.69 18.05
N GLU A 384 9.12 2.00 16.76
CA GLU A 384 9.65 3.24 16.17
C GLU A 384 8.56 4.28 15.94
N TYR A 385 7.32 3.85 15.68
CA TYR A 385 6.17 4.71 15.39
C TYR A 385 4.94 4.28 16.18
N LEU A 386 4.34 5.21 16.91
CA LEU A 386 3.07 5.01 17.60
C LEU A 386 2.14 6.19 17.33
N ASN A 387 1.01 5.92 16.69
CA ASN A 387 -0.02 6.93 16.45
C ASN A 387 -1.38 6.45 16.95
N LEU A 388 -1.90 7.15 17.96
CA LEU A 388 -3.21 6.91 18.57
C LEU A 388 -4.11 8.15 18.49
N SER A 389 -3.73 9.13 17.65
CA SER A 389 -4.41 10.42 17.55
C SER A 389 -5.85 10.32 17.07
N TYR A 390 -6.66 11.34 17.30
CA TYR A 390 -8.07 11.40 16.87
C TYR A 390 -8.87 10.18 17.34
N ASN A 391 -8.86 9.96 18.65
CA ASN A 391 -9.69 8.98 19.34
C ASN A 391 -10.38 9.64 20.55
N SER A 392 -10.91 8.84 21.47
CA SER A 392 -11.50 9.28 22.75
C SER A 392 -10.78 8.62 23.94
N LEU A 393 -9.46 8.43 23.82
CA LEU A 393 -8.63 7.80 24.85
C LEU A 393 -8.48 8.73 26.05
N ASP A 394 -8.49 8.18 27.25
CA ASP A 394 -8.35 8.91 28.52
C ASP A 394 -7.27 8.27 29.41
N GLY A 395 -7.18 8.71 30.66
CA GLY A 395 -6.13 8.30 31.59
C GLY A 395 -4.83 9.08 31.44
N GLU A 396 -3.83 8.66 32.20
CA GLU A 396 -2.50 9.27 32.24
C GLU A 396 -1.52 8.53 31.33
N ILE A 397 -0.50 9.23 30.81
CA ILE A 397 0.59 8.58 30.08
C ILE A 397 1.67 8.15 31.09
N PRO A 398 2.05 6.86 31.16
CA PRO A 398 3.13 6.41 32.02
C PRO A 398 4.51 6.83 31.47
N ASN A 399 5.57 6.48 32.19
CA ASN A 399 6.93 6.80 31.77
C ASN A 399 7.34 6.04 30.48
N LEU A 400 7.89 6.78 29.51
CA LEU A 400 8.30 6.28 28.18
C LEU A 400 9.76 5.80 28.10
N GLU A 401 10.49 5.75 29.22
CA GLU A 401 11.93 5.45 29.27
C GLU A 401 12.34 4.10 28.63
N LYS A 402 11.41 3.16 28.49
CA LYS A 402 11.66 1.85 27.87
C LYS A 402 11.53 1.86 26.34
N MET A 403 10.93 2.88 25.73
CA MET A 403 10.65 2.92 24.29
C MET A 403 11.87 3.40 23.49
N TRP A 404 12.96 2.62 23.53
CA TRP A 404 14.27 3.07 23.08
C TRP A 404 14.38 3.39 21.59
N SER A 405 13.55 2.77 20.75
CA SER A 405 13.60 2.95 19.30
C SER A 405 12.60 4.01 18.80
N LEU A 406 11.84 4.65 19.70
CA LEU A 406 10.73 5.52 19.32
C LEU A 406 11.21 6.80 18.63
N ARG A 407 10.74 6.99 17.39
CA ARG A 407 11.05 8.13 16.52
C ARG A 407 9.87 9.08 16.33
N ALA A 408 8.66 8.56 16.41
CA ALA A 408 7.45 9.34 16.23
C ALA A 408 6.34 8.87 17.17
N LEU A 409 5.79 9.83 17.92
CA LEU A 409 4.67 9.62 18.84
C LEU A 409 3.59 10.67 18.62
N ASP A 410 2.40 10.24 18.21
CA ASP A 410 1.23 11.12 18.10
C ASP A 410 0.07 10.58 18.94
N LEU A 411 -0.28 11.34 19.98
CA LEU A 411 -1.40 11.08 20.89
C LEU A 411 -2.41 12.24 20.88
N SER A 412 -2.32 13.12 19.88
CA SER A 412 -3.14 14.32 19.80
C SER A 412 -4.63 14.04 19.62
N HIS A 413 -5.47 15.02 19.94
CA HIS A 413 -6.93 14.90 19.79
C HIS A 413 -7.50 13.67 20.53
N ASN A 414 -7.26 13.63 21.84
CA ASN A 414 -7.80 12.64 22.77
C ASN A 414 -8.29 13.35 24.05
N ALA A 415 -8.62 12.60 25.09
CA ALA A 415 -8.98 13.08 26.41
C ALA A 415 -7.93 12.71 27.49
N LEU A 416 -6.67 12.52 27.08
CA LEU A 416 -5.58 12.16 28.00
C LEU A 416 -5.33 13.27 29.01
N SER A 417 -4.99 12.89 30.24
CA SER A 417 -4.82 13.80 31.38
C SER A 417 -3.55 13.47 32.17
N GLY A 418 -3.37 14.10 33.33
CA GLY A 418 -2.15 14.01 34.12
C GLY A 418 -1.06 14.98 33.65
N GLU A 419 0.17 14.76 34.14
CA GLU A 419 1.35 15.52 33.74
C GLU A 419 2.00 14.92 32.49
N ILE A 420 2.71 15.73 31.72
CA ILE A 420 3.53 15.23 30.61
C ILE A 420 4.71 14.42 31.17
N PRO A 421 4.99 13.21 30.67
CA PRO A 421 6.12 12.41 31.12
C PRO A 421 7.45 13.19 31.01
N GLN A 422 8.11 13.40 32.16
CA GLN A 422 9.37 14.16 32.26
C GLN A 422 10.53 13.53 31.46
N ASN A 423 10.44 12.22 31.18
CA ASN A 423 11.49 11.47 30.51
C ASN A 423 11.37 11.50 28.96
N ILE A 424 10.37 12.18 28.39
CA ILE A 424 10.24 12.27 26.92
C ILE A 424 11.42 13.01 26.29
N SER A 425 12.09 13.88 27.06
CA SER A 425 13.35 14.52 26.67
C SER A 425 14.52 13.56 26.53
N ASN A 426 14.46 12.38 27.16
CA ASN A 426 15.56 11.41 27.15
C ASN A 426 15.53 10.53 25.90
N LEU A 427 14.44 10.53 25.14
CA LEU A 427 14.31 9.83 23.86
C LEU A 427 15.05 10.61 22.77
N GLN A 428 16.34 10.32 22.58
CA GLN A 428 17.20 11.09 21.66
C GLN A 428 16.75 10.99 20.21
N ASP A 429 16.30 9.81 19.78
CA ASP A 429 15.85 9.56 18.40
C ASP A 429 14.40 10.02 18.11
N LEU A 430 13.68 10.51 19.13
CA LEU A 430 12.33 11.04 18.96
C LEU A 430 12.37 12.33 18.13
N ALA A 431 11.93 12.22 16.89
CA ALA A 431 11.91 13.30 15.91
C ALA A 431 10.53 13.98 15.85
N VAL A 432 9.46 13.24 16.10
CA VAL A 432 8.08 13.76 16.06
C VAL A 432 7.38 13.45 17.37
N LEU A 433 6.84 14.51 17.99
CA LEU A 433 5.98 14.41 19.17
C LEU A 433 4.76 15.29 18.95
N ASN A 434 3.57 14.75 19.21
CA ASN A 434 2.34 15.51 19.19
C ASN A 434 1.40 15.04 20.31
N LEU A 435 1.21 15.89 21.32
CA LEU A 435 0.31 15.71 22.47
C LEU A 435 -0.81 16.75 22.47
N SER A 436 -1.02 17.44 21.35
CA SER A 436 -1.93 18.58 21.26
C SER A 436 -3.39 18.17 21.43
N PHE A 437 -4.24 19.10 21.86
CA PHE A 437 -5.67 18.90 22.03
C PHE A 437 -6.01 17.69 22.93
N ASN A 438 -5.51 17.74 24.16
CA ASN A 438 -5.78 16.82 25.26
C ASN A 438 -6.16 17.61 26.52
N SER A 439 -6.19 16.93 27.67
CA SER A 439 -6.45 17.50 29.00
C SER A 439 -5.22 17.45 29.92
N PHE A 440 -4.00 17.50 29.35
CA PHE A 440 -2.77 17.53 30.15
C PHE A 440 -2.70 18.79 31.02
N SER A 441 -2.04 18.63 32.17
CA SER A 441 -1.88 19.68 33.18
C SER A 441 -0.45 19.74 33.73
N GLY A 442 -0.15 20.79 34.47
CA GLY A 442 1.17 20.98 35.08
C GLY A 442 2.14 21.77 34.20
N SER A 443 3.40 21.83 34.66
CA SER A 443 4.45 22.60 34.00
C SER A 443 5.16 21.80 32.92
N VAL A 444 5.26 22.36 31.72
CA VAL A 444 6.17 21.86 30.67
C VAL A 444 7.57 22.39 30.95
N PRO A 445 8.57 21.51 31.17
CA PRO A 445 9.92 21.94 31.48
C PRO A 445 10.49 22.86 30.40
N LYS A 446 11.19 23.92 30.80
CA LYS A 446 11.76 24.91 29.86
C LYS A 446 13.06 24.44 29.18
N ASN A 447 13.46 23.19 29.41
CA ASN A 447 14.69 22.61 28.86
C ASN A 447 14.65 22.56 27.31
N GLU A 448 15.81 22.75 26.69
CA GLU A 448 15.97 22.78 25.22
C GLU A 448 15.39 21.53 24.53
N SER A 449 15.35 20.41 25.25
CA SER A 449 14.82 19.13 24.77
C SER A 449 13.35 19.14 24.39
N TYR A 450 12.52 20.05 24.94
CA TYR A 450 11.10 20.16 24.60
C TYR A 450 10.85 21.22 23.51
N LYS A 451 11.77 22.18 23.33
CA LYS A 451 11.70 23.19 22.26
C LYS A 451 11.80 22.59 20.86
N ARG A 452 12.37 21.38 20.72
CA ARG A 452 12.45 20.66 19.43
C ARG A 452 11.08 20.24 18.88
N PHE A 453 10.00 20.34 19.67
CA PHE A 453 8.64 19.92 19.29
C PHE A 453 7.67 21.11 19.26
N PRO A 454 7.77 22.01 18.26
CA PRO A 454 6.88 23.16 18.16
C PRO A 454 5.43 22.72 17.95
N GLY A 455 4.51 23.29 18.74
CA GLY A 455 3.07 23.02 18.64
C GLY A 455 2.61 21.70 19.27
N ALA A 456 3.52 20.84 19.72
CA ALA A 456 3.21 19.54 20.28
C ALA A 456 2.29 19.58 21.52
N PHE A 457 2.23 20.71 22.22
CA PHE A 457 1.45 20.88 23.46
C PHE A 457 0.23 21.79 23.30
N ALA A 458 -0.05 22.26 22.08
CA ALA A 458 -1.15 23.20 21.82
C ALA A 458 -2.52 22.63 22.24
N GLY A 459 -3.46 23.48 22.63
CA GLY A 459 -4.83 23.04 22.94
C GLY A 459 -4.99 22.27 24.26
N ASN A 460 -3.99 22.29 25.16
CA ASN A 460 -4.10 21.79 26.53
C ASN A 460 -4.22 22.98 27.50
N PRO A 461 -5.42 23.31 28.02
CA PRO A 461 -5.67 24.56 28.74
C PRO A 461 -5.00 24.64 30.13
N HIS A 462 -4.64 23.50 30.72
CA HIS A 462 -4.04 23.43 32.06
C HIS A 462 -2.52 23.21 32.03
N LEU A 463 -1.90 23.22 30.83
CA LEU A 463 -0.45 23.26 30.69
C LEU A 463 0.06 24.69 30.78
N CYS A 464 1.11 24.89 31.56
CA CYS A 464 1.83 26.16 31.65
C CYS A 464 3.33 25.93 31.34
N LEU A 465 4.00 26.96 30.82
CA LEU A 465 5.44 26.90 30.59
C LEU A 465 6.15 27.22 31.91
N GLU A 466 7.10 26.36 32.30
CA GLU A 466 7.85 26.56 33.54
C GLU A 466 8.50 27.97 33.57
N GLY A 467 8.17 28.75 34.60
CA GLY A 467 8.62 30.15 34.77
C GLY A 467 7.75 31.24 34.13
N GLU A 468 6.64 30.92 33.47
CA GLU A 468 5.62 31.88 33.01
C GLU A 468 4.21 31.40 33.41
N GLY A 469 3.63 32.02 34.44
CA GLY A 469 2.21 31.85 34.77
C GLY A 469 1.80 30.53 35.43
N CYS A 470 2.74 29.68 35.84
CA CYS A 470 2.48 28.56 36.74
C CYS A 470 2.38 29.07 38.20
N ASP A 471 1.45 29.96 38.53
CA ASP A 471 1.18 30.34 39.92
C ASP A 471 0.20 29.35 40.56
N ASP A 472 0.54 28.98 41.79
CA ASP A 472 0.08 27.82 42.55
C ASP A 472 -1.32 28.01 43.20
N ASP A 473 -2.30 28.58 42.48
CA ASP A 473 -3.69 28.72 42.96
C ASP A 473 -4.59 27.55 42.53
N ALA A 474 -4.03 26.34 42.50
CA ALA A 474 -4.76 25.08 42.34
C ALA A 474 -4.94 24.31 43.66
N LYS A 475 -4.86 24.98 44.82
CA LYS A 475 -5.32 24.40 46.08
C LYS A 475 -6.72 24.90 46.43
N GLN A 476 -7.69 24.01 46.20
CA GLN A 476 -9.07 24.04 46.70
C GLN A 476 -9.91 25.27 46.31
N LEU A 477 -10.78 25.07 45.32
CA LEU A 477 -12.13 25.66 45.36
C LEU A 477 -13.16 24.57 44.99
N ALA A 478 -13.39 23.66 45.94
CA ALA A 478 -14.71 23.09 46.09
C ALA A 478 -15.62 24.23 46.62
N ILE A 479 -16.27 24.97 45.72
CA ILE A 479 -17.26 25.97 46.11
C ILE A 479 -18.54 25.22 46.49
N PRO A 480 -19.05 25.35 47.73
CA PRO A 480 -20.37 24.84 48.06
C PRO A 480 -21.39 25.66 47.28
N GLY A 481 -22.26 24.98 46.52
CA GLY A 481 -23.29 25.64 45.75
C GLY A 481 -24.17 26.55 46.62
N ARG A 482 -24.26 27.83 46.24
CA ARG A 482 -25.37 28.77 46.56
C ARG A 482 -25.17 30.11 45.82
N PRO A 483 -26.27 30.86 45.61
CA PRO A 483 -26.95 31.00 44.33
C PRO A 483 -26.43 32.18 43.50
N PHE A 484 -26.69 32.10 42.19
CA PHE A 484 -26.42 33.17 41.22
C PHE A 484 -27.06 34.49 41.65
N HIS A 485 -26.22 35.53 41.73
CA HIS A 485 -26.65 36.92 41.66
C HIS A 485 -25.94 37.56 40.46
N GLU A 486 -26.75 37.98 39.50
CA GLU A 486 -26.34 38.69 38.27
C GLU A 486 -25.62 40.00 38.60
N THR A 487 -24.49 40.22 37.95
CA THR A 487 -24.11 41.55 37.45
C THR A 487 -23.50 41.39 36.06
N ASP A 488 -24.04 42.20 35.15
CA ASP A 488 -23.97 42.16 33.70
C ASP A 488 -22.58 42.40 33.08
N ASP A 489 -22.50 42.02 31.80
CA ASP A 489 -21.49 42.34 30.79
C ASP A 489 -20.24 41.45 30.68
N GLU A 490 -20.43 40.20 30.24
CA GLU A 490 -19.64 39.58 29.13
C GLU A 490 -20.20 38.19 28.72
N GLY A 491 -21.49 38.13 28.35
CA GLY A 491 -22.10 36.93 27.78
C GLY A 491 -22.97 37.28 26.58
N PRO A 492 -22.49 37.08 25.34
CA PRO A 492 -23.31 36.28 24.42
C PRO A 492 -22.56 35.43 23.36
N ILE A 493 -21.24 35.43 23.23
CA ILE A 493 -20.63 34.90 21.98
C ILE A 493 -20.77 33.36 21.85
N LEU A 494 -20.63 32.60 22.93
CA LEU A 494 -20.70 31.13 22.89
C LEU A 494 -22.14 30.58 22.77
N ALA A 495 -23.13 31.22 23.39
CA ALA A 495 -24.52 30.80 23.30
C ALA A 495 -25.09 31.04 21.90
N TRP A 496 -24.74 32.16 21.25
CA TRP A 496 -25.15 32.43 19.88
C TRP A 496 -24.50 31.48 18.88
N VAL A 497 -23.22 31.12 19.05
CA VAL A 497 -22.54 30.14 18.17
C VAL A 497 -23.16 28.74 18.32
N PHE A 498 -23.53 28.33 19.54
CA PHE A 498 -24.23 27.06 19.77
C PHE A 498 -25.67 27.06 19.25
N CYS A 499 -26.40 28.17 19.40
CA CYS A 499 -27.74 28.31 18.83
C CYS A 499 -27.71 28.39 17.29
N LEU A 500 -26.72 29.06 16.70
CA LEU A 500 -26.57 29.14 15.24
C LEU A 500 -26.27 27.77 14.64
N SER A 501 -25.41 26.97 15.26
CA SER A 501 -25.08 25.61 14.78
C SER A 501 -26.27 24.65 14.93
N ALA A 502 -27.05 24.77 16.01
CA ALA A 502 -28.27 23.99 16.20
C ALA A 502 -29.37 24.37 15.18
N VAL A 503 -29.53 25.66 14.88
CA VAL A 503 -30.50 26.15 13.87
C VAL A 503 -30.09 25.72 12.47
N VAL A 504 -28.81 25.83 12.11
CA VAL A 504 -28.29 25.39 10.80
C VAL A 504 -28.46 23.88 10.64
N SER A 505 -28.13 23.09 11.67
CA SER A 505 -28.29 21.63 11.67
C SER A 505 -29.77 21.19 11.55
N CYS A 506 -30.67 21.92 12.21
CA CYS A 506 -32.12 21.69 12.11
C CYS A 506 -32.64 22.03 10.71
N TYR A 507 -32.21 23.15 10.11
CA TYR A 507 -32.60 23.55 8.76
C TYR A 507 -32.08 22.60 7.67
N SER A 508 -30.82 22.14 7.79
CA SER A 508 -30.27 21.14 6.87
C SER A 508 -31.00 19.81 6.99
N SER A 509 -31.39 19.39 8.20
CA SER A 509 -32.16 18.17 8.43
C SER A 509 -33.59 18.26 7.86
N LEU A 510 -34.25 19.42 8.00
CA LEU A 510 -35.56 19.70 7.40
C LEU A 510 -35.49 19.72 5.87
N MET A 511 -34.45 20.34 5.28
CA MET A 511 -34.27 20.37 3.82
C MET A 511 -34.01 18.97 3.23
N VAL A 512 -33.26 18.11 3.93
CA VAL A 512 -33.05 16.70 3.54
C VAL A 512 -34.36 15.90 3.64
N LEU A 513 -35.19 16.17 4.65
CA LEU A 513 -36.52 15.57 4.79
C LEU A 513 -37.48 15.98 3.64
N PHE A 514 -37.41 17.22 3.14
CA PHE A 514 -38.23 17.69 2.02
C PHE A 514 -37.68 17.34 0.63
N CYS A 515 -36.38 17.06 0.50
CA CYS A 515 -35.76 16.62 -0.76
C CYS A 515 -35.82 15.09 -0.97
N SER A 516 -36.21 14.31 0.04
CA SER A 516 -36.46 12.87 -0.10
C SER A 516 -37.76 12.58 -0.87
N SER A 517 -37.63 11.89 -2.02
CA SER A 517 -38.76 11.49 -2.88
C SER A 517 -39.74 10.50 -2.21
N LYS A 518 -39.34 9.85 -1.11
CA LYS A 518 -40.19 8.96 -0.30
C LYS A 518 -41.05 9.75 0.70
N THR A 519 -40.52 10.81 1.31
CA THR A 519 -41.22 11.62 2.32
C THR A 519 -42.25 12.57 1.69
N ARG A 520 -41.98 13.09 0.49
CA ARG A 520 -42.92 13.93 -0.28
C ARG A 520 -44.25 13.22 -0.59
N ARG A 521 -44.23 11.89 -0.75
CA ARG A 521 -45.46 11.09 -0.98
C ARG A 521 -46.29 10.87 0.28
N TYR A 522 -45.70 10.99 1.47
CA TYR A 522 -46.37 10.75 2.75
C TYR A 522 -47.05 12.02 3.30
N ILE A 523 -46.46 13.20 3.09
CA ILE A 523 -46.95 14.47 3.65
C ILE A 523 -48.11 15.07 2.83
N PHE A 524 -48.18 14.83 1.51
CA PHE A 524 -49.19 15.45 0.63
C PHE A 524 -50.48 14.64 0.42
N HIS A 525 -50.74 13.59 1.21
CA HIS A 525 -51.90 12.70 0.99
C HIS A 525 -53.08 12.84 1.97
N THR A 526 -53.17 13.92 2.74
CA THR A 526 -54.32 14.19 3.60
C THR A 526 -54.90 15.60 3.42
N LYS A 527 -55.61 15.81 2.29
CA LYS A 527 -56.93 16.49 2.22
C LYS A 527 -57.37 16.72 0.77
N GLY A 528 -58.57 16.24 0.44
CA GLY A 528 -59.50 16.96 -0.44
C GLY A 528 -59.75 16.40 -1.83
N SER A 529 -60.83 15.62 -1.95
CA SER A 529 -61.54 15.27 -3.18
C SER A 529 -62.14 16.49 -3.92
N CYS A 530 -62.57 16.25 -5.17
CA CYS A 530 -63.25 17.13 -6.16
C CYS A 530 -62.33 17.99 -7.04
N CYS A 531 -62.43 18.05 -8.37
CA CYS A 531 -63.55 17.79 -9.29
C CYS A 531 -63.06 17.28 -10.66
N VAL A 532 -63.90 16.43 -11.25
CA VAL A 532 -63.99 16.14 -12.68
C VAL A 532 -64.22 17.42 -13.49
N CYS A 533 -63.55 17.57 -14.65
CA CYS A 533 -64.18 18.06 -15.88
C CYS A 533 -63.26 17.92 -17.11
N LYS A 534 -63.75 17.10 -18.05
CA LYS A 534 -63.48 16.95 -19.50
C LYS A 534 -62.06 16.68 -19.99
#